data_AF-A0A921TBK1-F1
#
_entry.id   AF-A0A921TBK1-F1
#
_cell.length_a   1.000
_cell.length_b   1.000
_cell.length_c   1.000
_cell.angle_alpha   90.00
_cell.angle_beta   90.00
_cell.angle_gamma   90.00
#
_symmetry.space_group_name_H-M   'P 1'
#
loop_
_entity.id
_entity.type
_entity.pdbx_description
1 polymer ?
#
loop_
_entity_poly.entity_id
_entity_poly.type
_entity_poly.pdbx_seq_one_letter_code
_entity_poly.pdbx_strand_id
1 'polypeptide(L)'
;QKLQQWERIHGRMLDWVAAQPADARDVGHLAPIYAPGLEVSGELREQILKASNASIRRICVNLDRVADFARVRGLKKVGQKEWGAQSFFTGTAPKGRQDYT
;
A
#
# COMPACT_ATOMS: atom_id res chain seq x y z
N GLN A 1 6.63 -21.93 7.08
CA GLN A 1 6.53 -23.27 6.46
C GLN A 1 7.20 -23.39 5.08
N LYS A 2 6.91 -22.57 4.06
CA LYS A 2 7.52 -22.74 2.71
C LYS A 2 9.06 -22.71 2.65
N LEU A 3 9.74 -21.92 3.51
CA LEU A 3 11.20 -21.84 3.50
C LEU A 3 11.89 -23.00 4.26
N GLN A 4 11.17 -23.80 5.04
CA GLN A 4 11.74 -24.96 5.74
C GLN A 4 12.25 -26.03 4.79
N GLN A 5 11.78 -26.02 3.53
CA GLN A 5 12.27 -26.92 2.48
C GLN A 5 13.71 -26.60 2.02
N TRP A 6 14.26 -25.45 2.40
CA TRP A 6 15.56 -24.97 1.92
C TRP A 6 16.54 -24.81 3.07
N GLU A 7 17.28 -25.89 3.37
CA GLU A 7 18.07 -26.03 4.60
C GLU A 7 19.09 -24.89 4.82
N ARG A 8 19.74 -24.45 3.75
CA ARG A 8 20.75 -23.38 3.80
C ARG A 8 20.18 -22.01 4.17
N ILE A 9 18.89 -21.78 3.89
CA ILE A 9 18.18 -20.53 4.19
C ILE A 9 17.56 -20.63 5.58
N HIS A 10 16.88 -21.74 5.90
CA HIS A 10 16.18 -21.89 7.17
C HIS A 10 17.12 -21.93 8.38
N GLY A 11 18.34 -22.48 8.23
CA GLY A 11 19.30 -22.64 9.33
C GLY A 11 20.01 -21.34 9.70
N ARG A 12 19.76 -20.26 8.95
CA ARG A 12 20.29 -18.91 9.17
C ARG A 12 19.23 -17.92 9.66
N MET A 13 17.98 -18.36 9.84
CA MET A 13 16.94 -17.51 10.43
C MET A 13 17.03 -17.61 11.95
N LEU A 14 17.45 -16.51 12.59
CA LEU A 14 17.70 -16.46 14.03
C LEU A 14 16.41 -16.61 14.85
N ASP A 15 15.35 -15.92 14.43
CA ASP A 15 14.02 -16.01 15.04
C ASP A 15 12.91 -15.88 13.99
N TRP A 16 11.88 -16.70 14.14
CA TRP A 16 10.69 -16.68 13.29
C TRP A 16 9.62 -15.79 13.91
N VAL A 17 9.77 -14.48 13.77
CA VAL A 17 8.75 -13.52 14.21
C VAL A 17 7.81 -13.20 13.05
N ALA A 18 6.51 -13.34 13.28
CA ALA A 18 5.51 -12.91 12.31
C ALA A 18 5.53 -11.39 12.18
N ALA A 19 5.49 -10.88 10.95
CA ALA A 19 5.31 -9.46 10.72
C ALA A 19 3.94 -9.02 11.28
N GLN A 20 3.94 -7.96 12.08
CA GLN A 20 2.70 -7.37 12.58
C GLN A 20 1.97 -6.65 11.44
N PRO A 21 0.62 -6.68 11.41
CA PRO A 21 -0.15 -5.90 10.46
C PRO A 21 0.05 -4.40 10.73
N ALA A 22 0.17 -3.62 9.65
CA ALA A 22 0.23 -2.16 9.76
C ALA A 22 -1.08 -1.57 10.31
N ASP A 23 -0.98 -0.41 10.95
CA ASP A 23 -2.12 0.35 11.45
C ASP A 23 -2.19 1.77 10.86
N ALA A 24 -3.16 2.57 11.32
CA ALA A 24 -3.36 3.93 10.82
C ALA A 24 -2.19 4.89 11.14
N ARG A 25 -1.45 4.65 12.24
CA ARG A 25 -0.28 5.44 12.62
C ARG A 25 0.85 5.19 11.65
N ASP A 26 1.03 3.95 11.21
CA ASP A 26 2.00 3.59 10.17
C ASP A 26 1.73 4.36 8.87
N VAL A 27 0.47 4.41 8.41
CA VAL A 27 0.11 5.19 7.22
C VAL A 27 0.41 6.68 7.44
N GLY A 28 0.14 7.19 8.64
CA GLY A 28 0.46 8.56 9.03
C GLY A 28 1.94 8.88 8.96
N HIS A 29 2.82 7.98 9.39
CA HIS A 29 4.27 8.13 9.31
C HIS A 29 4.80 7.97 7.88
N LEU A 30 4.20 7.08 7.07
CA LEU A 30 4.61 6.85 5.69
C LEU A 30 4.16 7.97 4.75
N ALA A 31 3.03 8.63 5.02
CA ALA A 31 2.49 9.70 4.19
C ALA A 31 3.50 10.82 3.88
N PRO A 32 4.19 11.44 4.85
CA PRO A 32 5.19 12.49 4.55
C PRO A 32 6.43 11.97 3.80
N ILE A 33 6.72 10.67 3.85
CA ILE A 33 7.85 10.04 3.15
C ILE A 33 7.52 9.80 1.68
N TYR A 34 6.35 9.21 1.40
CA TYR A 34 5.95 8.78 0.05
C TYR A 34 5.09 9.82 -0.68
N ALA A 35 4.50 10.77 0.03
CA ALA A 35 3.75 11.88 -0.51
C ALA A 35 4.20 13.22 0.11
N PRO A 36 5.48 13.60 -0.06
CA PRO A 36 6.04 14.79 0.59
C PRO A 36 5.33 16.06 0.16
N GLY A 37 4.97 16.89 1.14
CA GLY A 37 4.26 18.16 0.90
C GLY A 37 2.81 18.01 0.44
N LEU A 38 2.25 16.79 0.47
CA LEU A 38 0.84 16.53 0.19
C LEU A 38 0.06 16.26 1.49
N GLU A 39 -1.03 16.98 1.69
CA GLU A 39 -1.96 16.69 2.78
C GLU A 39 -2.91 15.56 2.36
N VAL A 40 -2.65 14.34 2.82
CA VAL A 40 -3.56 13.20 2.64
C VAL A 40 -4.55 13.15 3.80
N SER A 41 -5.85 13.20 3.51
CA SER A 41 -6.90 13.20 4.56
C SER A 41 -6.92 11.89 5.37
N GLY A 42 -7.43 11.94 6.60
CA GLY A 42 -7.53 10.77 7.47
C GLY A 42 -8.37 9.66 6.86
N GLU A 43 -9.51 10.00 6.27
CA GLU A 43 -10.44 9.04 5.66
C GLU A 43 -9.83 8.38 4.41
N LEU A 44 -8.94 9.09 3.70
CA LEU A 44 -8.21 8.50 2.58
C LEU A 44 -7.09 7.57 3.07
N ARG A 45 -6.40 7.92 4.15
CA ARG A 45 -5.40 7.04 4.79
C ARG A 45 -6.01 5.73 5.25
N GLU A 46 -7.20 5.77 5.84
CA GLU A 46 -7.94 4.56 6.23
C GLU A 46 -8.31 3.68 5.03
N GLN A 47 -8.75 4.27 3.92
CA GLN A 47 -9.00 3.53 2.69
C GLN A 47 -7.73 2.89 2.12
N ILE A 48 -6.61 3.62 2.15
CA ILE A 48 -5.30 3.09 1.74
C ILE A 48 -4.91 1.89 2.60
N LEU A 49 -5.06 1.99 3.93
CA LEU A 49 -4.76 0.89 4.85
C LEU A 49 -5.59 -0.35 4.52
N LYS A 50 -6.90 -0.16 4.34
CA LYS A 50 -7.85 -1.23 4.00
C LYS A 50 -7.53 -1.88 2.65
N ALA A 51 -7.34 -1.09 1.60
CA ALA A 51 -7.03 -1.60 0.26
C ALA A 51 -5.66 -2.31 0.19
N SER A 52 -4.74 -1.90 1.06
CA SER A 52 -3.40 -2.49 1.17
C SER A 52 -3.37 -3.79 1.98
N ASN A 53 -4.49 -4.19 2.59
CA ASN A 53 -4.56 -5.35 3.49
C ASN A 53 -3.46 -5.30 4.58
N ALA A 54 -3.28 -4.13 5.21
CA ALA A 54 -2.26 -3.86 6.21
C ALA A 54 -0.80 -4.16 5.79
N SER A 55 -0.52 -4.26 4.49
CA SER A 55 0.82 -4.45 3.95
C SER A 55 1.53 -3.10 3.77
N ILE A 56 2.64 -2.88 4.49
CA ILE A 56 3.47 -1.68 4.38
C ILE A 56 3.85 -1.40 2.93
N ARG A 57 4.35 -2.41 2.20
CA ARG A 57 4.73 -2.24 0.78
C ARG A 57 3.57 -1.70 -0.07
N ARG A 58 2.35 -2.22 0.13
CA ARG A 58 1.17 -1.79 -0.62
C ARG A 58 0.72 -0.39 -0.20
N ILE A 59 0.82 -0.06 1.08
CA ILE A 59 0.58 1.30 1.60
C ILE A 59 1.51 2.29 0.89
N CYS A 60 2.81 2.02 0.85
CA CYS A 60 3.79 2.88 0.19
C CYS A 60 3.46 3.12 -1.29
N VAL A 61 3.12 2.04 -2.02
CA VAL A 61 2.72 2.13 -3.45
C VAL A 61 1.46 2.98 -3.62
N ASN A 62 0.47 2.83 -2.73
CA ASN A 62 -0.76 3.61 -2.81
C ASN A 62 -0.55 5.09 -2.46
N LEU A 63 0.32 5.39 -1.49
CA LEU A 63 0.69 6.78 -1.17
C LEU A 63 1.42 7.45 -2.33
N ASP A 64 2.33 6.74 -2.99
CA ASP A 64 3.04 7.23 -4.18
C ASP A 64 2.06 7.52 -5.34
N ARG A 65 1.09 6.62 -5.58
CA ARG A 65 0.01 6.86 -6.56
C ARG A 65 -0.85 8.08 -6.23
N VAL A 66 -1.13 8.31 -4.95
CA VAL A 66 -1.86 9.51 -4.50
C VAL A 66 -1.03 10.76 -4.72
N ALA A 67 0.29 10.70 -4.47
CA ALA A 67 1.22 11.79 -4.75
C ALA A 67 1.28 12.13 -6.24
N ASP A 68 1.39 11.13 -7.11
CA ASP A 68 1.37 11.30 -8.56
C ASP A 68 0.05 11.90 -9.05
N PHE A 69 -1.08 11.38 -8.55
CA PHE A 69 -2.41 11.91 -8.85
C PHE A 69 -2.52 13.40 -8.50
N ALA A 70 -2.03 13.78 -7.32
CA ALA A 70 -2.03 15.16 -6.85
C ALA A 70 -1.13 16.04 -7.71
N ARG A 71 0.08 15.56 -8.04
CA ARG A 71 1.06 16.29 -8.86
C ARG A 71 0.49 16.63 -10.24
N VAL A 72 -0.15 15.65 -10.89
CA VAL A 72 -0.78 15.84 -12.22
C VAL A 72 -1.91 16.88 -12.17
N ARG A 73 -2.59 17.02 -11.02
CA ARG A 73 -3.72 17.93 -10.84
C ARG A 73 -3.38 19.23 -10.12
N GLY A 74 -2.11 19.45 -9.76
CA GLY A 74 -1.67 20.62 -9.00
C GLY A 74 -2.28 20.70 -7.59
N LEU A 75 -2.68 19.57 -7.00
CA LEU A 75 -3.31 19.53 -5.69
C LEU A 75 -2.26 19.50 -4.58
N LYS A 76 -2.53 20.24 -3.49
CA LYS A 76 -1.76 20.20 -2.23
C LYS A 76 -2.45 19.39 -1.13
N LYS A 77 -3.69 18.99 -1.36
CA LYS A 77 -4.49 18.16 -0.47
C LYS A 77 -5.30 17.17 -1.29
N VAL A 78 -5.36 15.92 -0.86
CA VAL A 78 -6.20 14.88 -1.44
C VAL A 78 -6.92 14.14 -0.32
N GLY A 79 -8.24 14.14 -0.37
CA GLY A 79 -9.11 13.28 0.40
C GLY A 79 -9.95 12.39 -0.50
N GLN A 80 -10.99 11.77 0.05
CA GLN A 80 -11.86 10.87 -0.71
C GLN A 80 -12.57 11.56 -1.87
N LYS A 81 -12.90 12.86 -1.75
CA LYS A 81 -13.60 13.61 -2.80
C LYS A 81 -12.73 13.78 -4.04
N GLU A 82 -11.47 14.16 -3.85
CA GLU A 82 -10.52 14.35 -4.93
C GLU A 82 -10.14 12.99 -5.53
N TRP A 83 -9.89 11.99 -4.68
CA TRP A 83 -9.53 10.64 -5.13
C TRP A 83 -10.65 9.94 -5.91
N GLY A 84 -11.90 10.11 -5.48
CA GLY A 84 -13.09 9.66 -6.22
C GLY A 84 -13.07 8.17 -6.58
N ALA A 85 -13.21 7.87 -7.87
CA ALA A 85 -13.28 6.51 -8.40
C ALA A 85 -11.91 5.87 -8.73
N GLN A 86 -10.80 6.51 -8.33
CA GLN A 86 -9.47 5.97 -8.60
C GLN A 86 -9.23 4.66 -7.82
N SER A 87 -8.64 3.68 -8.50
CA SER A 87 -8.41 2.36 -7.91
C SER A 87 -7.12 2.32 -7.08
N PHE A 88 -7.16 1.60 -5.97
CA PHE A 88 -5.98 1.29 -5.18
C PHE A 88 -5.25 0.06 -5.72
N PHE A 89 -3.94 0.05 -5.55
CA PHE A 89 -3.12 -1.13 -5.70
C PHE A 89 -3.38 -2.12 -4.54
N THR A 90 -3.92 -3.29 -4.87
CA THR A 90 -4.21 -4.37 -3.92
C THR A 90 -3.15 -5.46 -3.93
N GLY A 91 -2.24 -5.46 -4.92
CA GLY A 91 -1.27 -6.53 -5.15
C GLY A 91 -1.87 -7.84 -5.63
N THR A 92 -3.16 -7.87 -5.98
CA THR A 92 -3.79 -9.01 -6.68
C THR A 92 -3.45 -8.91 -8.16
N ALA A 93 -3.12 -10.04 -8.80
CA ALA A 93 -2.95 -10.09 -10.24
C ALA A 93 -4.25 -9.62 -10.93
N PRO A 94 -4.16 -8.86 -12.04
CA PRO A 94 -5.34 -8.55 -12.84
C PRO A 94 -6.00 -9.88 -13.26
N LYS A 95 -7.34 -9.93 -13.23
CA LYS A 95 -8.06 -11.06 -13.82
C LYS A 95 -7.60 -11.18 -15.28
N GLY A 96 -7.10 -12.36 -15.65
CA GLY A 96 -6.68 -12.64 -17.02
C GLY A 96 -7.78 -12.26 -18.00
N ARG A 97 -7.41 -11.75 -19.17
CA ARG A 97 -8.35 -11.45 -20.25
C ARG A 97 -9.16 -12.73 -20.51
N GLN A 98 -10.45 -12.70 -20.22
CA GLN A 98 -11.35 -13.79 -20.61
C GLN A 98 -11.52 -13.65 -22.12
N ASP A 99 -10.79 -14.49 -22.86
CA ASP A 99 -11.03 -14.65 -24.29
C ASP A 99 -12.42 -15.27 -24.43
N TYR A 100 -13.35 -14.50 -25.01
CA TYR A 100 -14.70 -14.96 -25.32
C TYR A 100 -14.58 -16.05 -26.38
N THR A 101 -14.93 -17.29 -26.03
CA THR A 101 -15.20 -18.38 -26.98
C THR A 101 -16.65 -18.29 -27.44
#